data_AF-A0A8S3JGT4-F1
#
_entry.id   AF-A0A8S3JGT4-F1
#
_cell.length_a   1.000
_cell.length_b   1.000
_cell.length_c   1.000
_cell.angle_alpha   90.00
_cell.angle_beta   90.00
_cell.angle_gamma   90.00
#
_symmetry.space_group_name_H-M   'P 1'
#
loop_
_entity.id
_entity.type
_entity.pdbx_description
1 polymer ?
#
loop_
_entity_poly.entity_id
_entity_poly.type
_entity_poly.pdbx_seq_one_letter_code
_entity_poly.pdbx_strand_id
1 'polypeptide(L)'
;MDSDTEKRRISPVAIMSNSGYIDLINGPQDQSFCNGYSCKRRISTFMAIIQSRQTYKIFFSSTPPRQTRFRILNADSSIKCVLALQYDSLQHIDVYANTMYIPPTNRDLSAPGLMLDDRPNGVTLSSPSGSNYFD
;
A
#
# COMPACT_ATOMS: atom_id res chain seq x y z
N MET A 1 7.60 -4.48 7.90
CA MET A 1 6.54 -3.79 8.66
C MET A 1 7.25 -2.96 9.70
N ASP A 2 6.68 -1.82 10.07
CA ASP A 2 7.27 -0.94 11.09
C ASP A 2 7.34 -1.65 12.46
N SER A 3 8.23 -1.20 13.34
CA SER A 3 8.43 -1.78 14.66
C SER A 3 7.23 -1.65 15.59
N ASP A 4 6.33 -0.71 15.32
CA ASP A 4 5.09 -0.45 16.06
C ASP A 4 3.85 -1.04 15.37
N THR A 5 4.02 -2.04 14.49
CA THR A 5 2.94 -2.70 13.75
C THR A 5 1.78 -3.21 14.60
N GLU A 6 1.99 -3.44 15.90
CA GLU A 6 0.96 -3.87 16.84
C GLU A 6 0.34 -2.72 17.65
N LYS A 7 0.99 -1.55 17.72
CA LYS A 7 0.60 -0.46 18.61
C LYS A 7 0.00 0.73 17.86
N ARG A 8 0.40 0.92 16.60
CA ARG A 8 -0.07 2.03 15.77
C ARG A 8 -1.53 1.80 15.36
N ARG A 9 -2.33 2.87 15.45
CA ARG A 9 -3.68 2.90 14.89
C ARG A 9 -3.67 3.67 13.58
N ILE A 10 -3.74 2.94 12.46
CA ILE A 10 -3.87 3.51 11.11
C ILE A 10 -5.29 3.39 10.54
N SER A 11 -6.21 2.80 11.32
CA SER A 11 -7.60 2.59 10.96
C SER A 11 -8.49 3.82 11.24
N PRO A 12 -9.51 4.10 10.42
CA PRO A 12 -9.94 3.30 9.26
C PRO A 12 -8.95 3.39 8.08
N VAL A 13 -8.93 2.33 7.27
CA VAL A 13 -8.25 2.29 5.97
C VAL A 13 -9.32 2.25 4.90
N ALA A 14 -9.31 3.23 3.99
CA ALA A 14 -10.27 3.30 2.90
C ALA A 14 -9.64 2.76 1.62
N ILE A 15 -10.36 1.88 0.94
CA ILE A 15 -9.97 1.30 -0.35
C ILE A 15 -11.10 1.57 -1.33
N MET A 16 -10.87 2.51 -2.24
CA MET A 16 -11.87 2.97 -3.20
C MET A 16 -11.56 2.43 -4.60
N SER A 17 -12.50 1.71 -5.18
CA SER A 17 -12.45 1.25 -6.57
C SER A 17 -12.74 2.39 -7.54
N ASN A 18 -12.10 2.36 -8.71
CA ASN A 18 -12.50 3.17 -9.87
C ASN A 18 -13.94 2.90 -10.34
N SER A 19 -14.57 1.79 -9.94
CA SER A 19 -15.98 1.49 -10.18
C SER A 19 -16.97 2.14 -9.19
N GLY A 20 -16.48 2.93 -8.23
CA GLY A 20 -17.31 3.70 -7.29
C GLY A 20 -17.62 3.01 -5.95
N TYR A 21 -17.13 1.78 -5.73
CA TYR A 21 -17.26 1.08 -4.46
C TYR A 21 -16.15 1.49 -3.48
N ILE A 22 -16.49 1.60 -2.20
CA ILE A 22 -15.54 1.89 -1.12
C ILE A 22 -15.63 0.81 -0.04
N ASP A 23 -14.48 0.25 0.32
CA ASP A 23 -14.30 -0.60 1.49
C ASP A 23 -13.66 0.22 2.61
N LEU A 24 -14.37 0.37 3.73
CA LEU A 24 -13.92 1.12 4.90
C LEU A 24 -13.57 0.15 6.03
N ILE A 25 -12.29 -0.19 6.13
CA ILE A 25 -11.83 -1.24 7.01
C ILE A 25 -11.43 -0.65 8.36
N ASN A 26 -12.16 -1.06 9.40
CA ASN A 26 -11.81 -0.75 10.78
C ASN A 26 -10.59 -1.55 11.24
N GLY A 27 -9.94 -1.06 12.30
CA GLY A 27 -8.77 -1.72 12.87
C GLY A 27 -9.14 -3.08 13.45
N PRO A 28 -8.22 -4.07 13.41
CA PRO A 28 -8.48 -5.38 13.97
C PRO A 28 -8.70 -5.31 15.48
N GLN A 29 -9.49 -6.26 15.99
CA GLN A 29 -9.74 -6.38 17.42
C GLN A 29 -8.44 -6.68 18.17
N ASP A 30 -8.30 -6.11 19.37
CA ASP A 30 -7.22 -6.49 20.27
C ASP A 30 -7.46 -7.92 20.79
N GLN A 31 -6.55 -8.83 20.49
CA GLN A 31 -6.59 -10.21 20.97
C GLN A 31 -5.55 -10.47 22.08
N SER A 32 -4.84 -9.43 22.52
CA SER A 32 -3.74 -9.56 23.47
C SER A 32 -4.18 -9.35 24.93
N PHE A 33 -3.65 -10.19 25.82
CA PHE A 33 -3.81 -10.07 27.27
C PHE A 33 -2.43 -9.95 27.92
N CYS A 34 -2.21 -8.88 28.69
CA CYS A 34 -0.94 -8.61 29.37
C CYS A 34 -1.22 -8.11 30.77
N ASN A 35 -0.57 -8.71 31.77
CA ASN A 35 -0.57 -8.26 33.17
C ASN A 35 -1.98 -7.94 33.71
N GLY A 36 -2.98 -8.76 33.38
CA GLY A 36 -4.35 -8.60 33.88
C GLY A 36 -5.25 -7.66 33.07
N TYR A 37 -4.77 -7.05 31.97
CA TYR A 37 -5.54 -6.12 31.13
C TYR A 37 -5.29 -6.34 29.62
N SER A 38 -6.15 -5.76 28.77
CA SER A 38 -5.96 -5.74 27.32
C SER A 38 -4.81 -4.79 26.93
N CYS A 39 -3.80 -5.32 26.23
CA CYS A 39 -2.56 -4.57 25.96
C CYS A 39 -2.66 -3.62 24.76
N LYS A 40 -3.83 -3.56 24.11
CA LYS A 40 -4.09 -2.80 22.88
C LYS A 40 -3.15 -3.16 21.75
N ARG A 41 -2.68 -4.42 21.70
CA ARG A 41 -1.84 -4.91 20.59
C ARG A 41 -2.73 -5.47 19.48
N ARG A 42 -2.71 -4.80 18.34
CA ARG A 42 -3.51 -5.10 17.16
C ARG A 42 -2.59 -5.09 15.97
N ILE A 43 -2.37 -6.25 15.35
CA ILE A 43 -1.55 -6.34 14.15
C ILE A 43 -2.18 -5.44 13.08
N SER A 44 -1.44 -4.49 12.50
CA SER A 44 -1.89 -3.59 11.44
C SER A 44 -2.11 -4.30 10.09
N THR A 45 -2.91 -5.36 10.10
CA THR A 45 -3.32 -6.15 8.93
C THR A 45 -4.79 -5.89 8.66
N PHE A 46 -5.08 -5.43 7.43
CA PHE A 46 -6.42 -5.08 6.98
C PHE A 46 -6.81 -6.01 5.83
N MET A 47 -7.94 -6.70 5.98
CA MET A 47 -8.44 -7.64 4.98
C MET A 47 -9.47 -6.94 4.11
N ALA A 48 -9.08 -6.64 2.88
CA ALA A 48 -9.91 -5.97 1.89
C ALA A 48 -10.52 -6.97 0.90
N ILE A 49 -11.73 -6.66 0.42
CA ILE A 49 -12.32 -7.39 -0.72
C ILE A 49 -12.05 -6.59 -1.99
N ILE A 50 -11.37 -7.20 -2.96
CA ILE A 50 -11.05 -6.58 -4.24
C ILE A 50 -11.60 -7.40 -5.42
N GLN A 51 -11.85 -6.70 -6.51
CA GLN A 51 -12.12 -7.24 -7.83
C GLN A 51 -10.84 -7.17 -8.66
N SER A 52 -10.53 -8.25 -9.39
CA SER A 52 -9.40 -8.25 -10.33
C SER A 52 -9.61 -7.24 -11.45
N ARG A 53 -8.51 -6.76 -12.03
CA ARG A 53 -8.43 -5.83 -13.16
C ARG A 53 -9.07 -4.47 -12.87
N GLN A 54 -8.97 -4.01 -11.63
CA GLN A 54 -9.39 -2.67 -11.21
C GLN A 54 -8.23 -1.84 -10.67
N THR A 55 -8.49 -0.53 -10.57
CA THR A 55 -7.59 0.42 -9.93
C THR A 55 -8.19 0.84 -8.60
N TYR A 56 -7.40 0.77 -7.53
CA TYR A 56 -7.82 1.10 -6.18
C TYR A 56 -7.04 2.29 -5.64
N LYS A 57 -7.74 3.27 -5.08
CA LYS A 57 -7.14 4.34 -4.28
C LYS A 57 -7.17 3.93 -2.81
N ILE A 58 -6.03 4.00 -2.15
CA ILE A 58 -5.86 3.64 -0.74
C ILE A 58 -5.58 4.90 0.07
N PHE A 59 -6.36 5.09 1.13
CA PHE A 59 -6.19 6.18 2.07
C PHE A 59 -6.02 5.62 3.49
N PHE A 60 -5.01 6.12 4.18
CA PHE A 60 -4.82 5.91 5.61
C PHE A 60 -5.38 7.11 6.36
N SER A 61 -6.09 6.87 7.46
CA SER A 61 -6.64 7.95 8.30
C SER A 61 -5.62 8.60 9.24
N SER A 62 -4.38 8.14 9.20
CA SER A 62 -3.26 8.59 10.03
C SER A 62 -1.97 8.49 9.21
N THR A 63 -0.84 8.88 9.79
CA THR A 63 0.47 8.84 9.13
C THR A 63 0.72 7.45 8.50
N PRO A 64 0.92 7.37 7.18
CA PRO A 64 1.22 6.12 6.50
C PRO A 64 2.46 5.42 7.10
N PRO A 65 2.45 4.08 7.21
CA PRO A 65 3.63 3.35 7.67
C PRO A 65 4.83 3.51 6.72
N ARG A 66 6.05 3.45 7.27
CA ARG A 66 7.28 3.46 6.46
C ARG A 66 7.40 2.17 5.64
N GLN A 67 6.94 1.05 6.18
CA GLN A 67 6.93 -0.24 5.51
C GLN A 67 5.54 -0.85 5.47
N THR A 68 4.88 -0.73 4.31
CA THR A 68 3.58 -1.33 4.03
C THR A 68 3.74 -2.51 3.06
N ARG A 69 2.96 -3.57 3.26
CA ARG A 69 2.96 -4.76 2.40
C ARG A 69 1.57 -5.01 1.85
N PHE A 70 1.49 -5.20 0.54
CA PHE A 70 0.26 -5.59 -0.15
C PHE A 70 0.38 -7.01 -0.64
N ARG A 71 -0.68 -7.80 -0.45
CA ARG A 71 -0.75 -9.19 -0.89
C ARG A 71 -2.18 -9.56 -1.22
N ILE A 72 -2.36 -10.20 -2.36
CA ILE A 72 -3.61 -10.88 -2.71
C ILE A 72 -3.47 -12.33 -2.26
N LEU A 73 -4.40 -12.82 -1.45
CA LEU A 73 -4.40 -14.20 -0.98
C LEU A 73 -4.92 -15.12 -2.07
N ASN A 74 -4.31 -16.30 -2.21
CA ASN A 74 -4.74 -17.37 -3.12
C ASN A 74 -4.95 -16.91 -4.58
N ALA A 75 -4.10 -15.99 -5.05
CA ALA A 75 -4.14 -15.45 -6.40
C ALA A 75 -2.98 -15.98 -7.26
N ASP A 76 -3.27 -16.27 -8.52
CA ASP A 76 -2.26 -16.49 -9.55
C ASP A 76 -1.95 -15.20 -10.33
N SER A 77 -1.08 -15.30 -11.32
CA SER A 77 -0.66 -14.15 -12.13
C SER A 77 -1.76 -13.51 -13.00
N SER A 78 -2.93 -14.14 -13.13
CA SER A 78 -4.09 -13.58 -13.85
C SER A 78 -4.84 -12.54 -13.01
N ILE A 79 -4.71 -12.60 -11.69
CA ILE A 79 -5.33 -11.66 -10.75
C ILE A 79 -4.39 -10.47 -10.53
N LYS A 80 -4.79 -9.30 -11.01
CA LYS A 80 -3.97 -8.08 -10.98
C LYS A 80 -4.82 -6.87 -10.62
N CYS A 81 -4.22 -5.89 -9.97
CA CYS A 81 -4.83 -4.58 -9.72
C CYS A 81 -3.75 -3.50 -9.73
N VAL A 82 -4.15 -2.26 -9.97
CA VAL A 82 -3.29 -1.08 -9.77
C VAL A 82 -3.67 -0.43 -8.44
N LEU A 83 -2.68 -0.06 -7.65
CA LEU A 83 -2.87 0.64 -6.38
C LEU A 83 -2.34 2.06 -6.50
N ALA A 84 -3.15 3.04 -6.12
CA ALA A 84 -2.77 4.43 -5.94
C ALA A 84 -2.79 4.72 -4.44
N LEU A 85 -1.64 5.02 -3.86
CA LEU A 85 -1.51 5.32 -2.43
C LEU A 85 -1.40 6.83 -2.25
N GLN A 86 -2.19 7.37 -1.32
CA GLN A 86 -2.06 8.76 -0.90
C GLN A 86 -1.07 8.87 0.25
N TYR A 87 -0.13 9.81 0.14
CA TYR A 87 0.74 10.24 1.22
C TYR A 87 0.53 11.73 1.46
N ASP A 88 0.54 12.15 2.74
CA ASP A 88 0.31 13.54 3.13
C ASP A 88 1.59 14.40 3.01
N SER A 89 2.73 13.77 2.78
CA SER A 89 4.02 14.43 2.61
C SER A 89 4.81 13.81 1.46
N LEU A 90 5.70 14.60 0.87
CA LEU A 90 6.66 14.10 -0.11
C LEU A 90 7.58 13.09 0.58
N GLN A 91 7.50 11.83 0.16
CA GLN A 91 8.31 10.74 0.67
C GLN A 91 9.06 10.07 -0.48
N HIS A 92 10.29 9.63 -0.21
CA HIS A 92 10.95 8.69 -1.11
C HIS A 92 10.30 7.31 -0.92
N ILE A 93 9.54 6.87 -1.91
CA ILE A 93 8.83 5.59 -1.88
C ILE A 93 9.58 4.59 -2.74
N ASP A 94 10.15 3.57 -2.09
CA ASP A 94 10.72 2.41 -2.76
C ASP A 94 9.67 1.30 -2.90
N VAL A 95 9.53 0.78 -4.11
CA VAL A 95 8.63 -0.35 -4.40
C VAL A 95 9.44 -1.62 -4.59
N TYR A 96 9.00 -2.69 -3.93
CA TYR A 96 9.61 -4.00 -4.04
C TYR A 96 8.55 -5.03 -4.46
N ALA A 97 8.78 -5.75 -5.55
CA ALA A 97 7.99 -6.93 -5.91
C ALA A 97 8.82 -8.18 -5.62
N ASN A 98 8.29 -9.09 -4.80
CA ASN A 98 8.98 -10.30 -4.38
C ASN A 98 10.43 -10.03 -3.93
N THR A 99 10.62 -9.01 -3.07
CA THR A 99 11.91 -8.54 -2.55
C THR A 99 12.87 -7.87 -3.53
N MET A 100 12.53 -7.79 -4.81
CA MET A 100 13.30 -7.07 -5.82
C MET A 100 12.86 -5.61 -5.90
N TYR A 101 13.80 -4.68 -5.78
CA TYR A 101 13.55 -3.25 -5.97
C TYR A 101 13.14 -2.97 -7.42
N ILE A 102 12.07 -2.19 -7.61
CA ILE A 102 11.60 -1.73 -8.91
C ILE A 102 11.58 -0.19 -8.88
N PRO A 103 12.44 0.47 -9.69
CA PRO A 103 12.48 1.92 -9.74
C PRO A 103 11.20 2.48 -10.39
N PRO A 104 10.75 3.67 -9.96
CA PRO A 104 9.60 4.31 -10.58
C PRO A 104 9.86 4.56 -12.07
N THR A 105 8.83 4.35 -12.87
CA THR A 105 8.88 4.54 -14.33
C THR A 105 9.27 5.95 -14.68
N ASN A 106 8.99 6.94 -13.84
CA ASN A 106 9.38 8.33 -14.03
C ASN A 106 10.75 8.73 -13.45
N ARG A 107 11.60 7.78 -13.08
CA ARG A 107 12.97 8.07 -12.62
C ARG A 107 13.90 8.50 -13.77
N ASP A 108 14.65 9.58 -13.55
CA ASP A 108 15.83 9.92 -14.35
C ASP A 108 16.99 8.98 -13.95
N LEU A 109 17.45 8.18 -14.91
CA LEU A 109 18.55 7.22 -14.71
C LEU A 109 19.94 7.85 -14.90
N SER A 110 20.00 9.06 -15.45
CA SER A 110 21.25 9.80 -15.64
C SER A 110 21.66 10.60 -14.41
N ALA A 111 20.70 10.96 -13.56
CA ALA A 111 20.96 11.66 -12.31
C ALA A 111 21.63 10.77 -11.25
N PRO A 112 22.58 11.31 -10.46
CA PRO A 112 23.23 10.58 -9.38
C PRO A 112 22.32 10.33 -8.17
N GLY A 113 21.22 11.06 -8.05
CA GLY A 113 20.21 10.92 -7.00
C GLY A 113 18.86 10.46 -7.54
N LEU A 114 17.86 10.32 -6.65
CA LEU A 114 16.48 10.16 -7.09
C LEU A 114 16.00 11.49 -7.67
N MET A 115 16.02 11.59 -8.99
CA MET A 115 15.32 12.63 -9.75
C MET A 115 14.18 12.00 -10.55
N LEU A 116 13.08 12.72 -10.62
CA LEU A 116 11.87 12.32 -11.33
C LEU A 116 11.68 13.24 -12.53
N ASP A 117 11.41 12.65 -13.68
CA ASP A 117 11.02 13.38 -14.87
C ASP A 117 9.52 13.68 -14.82
N ASP A 118 9.16 14.88 -15.29
CA ASP A 118 7.77 15.25 -15.55
C ASP A 118 7.28 14.52 -16.82
N ARG A 119 6.69 13.34 -16.63
CA ARG A 119 6.15 12.49 -17.69
C ARG A 119 4.82 11.88 -17.26
N PRO A 120 3.88 11.61 -18.17
CA PRO A 120 2.60 11.03 -17.80
C PRO A 120 2.75 9.64 -17.18
N ASN A 121 1.85 9.30 -16.24
CA ASN A 121 1.78 7.98 -15.63
C ASN A 121 1.48 6.90 -16.68
N GLY A 122 2.45 6.00 -16.91
CA GLY A 122 2.36 4.88 -17.84
C GLY A 122 2.03 3.52 -17.19
N VAL A 123 1.77 3.48 -15.88
CA VAL A 123 1.48 2.22 -15.18
C VAL A 123 0.05 1.76 -15.49
N THR A 124 -0.08 0.54 -15.98
CA THR A 124 -1.37 -0.04 -16.36
C THR A 124 -1.48 -1.49 -15.88
N LEU A 125 -2.65 -2.11 -16.08
CA LEU A 125 -2.88 -3.53 -15.73
C LEU A 125 -2.04 -4.52 -16.54
N SER A 126 -1.49 -4.11 -17.68
CA SER A 126 -0.57 -4.94 -18.47
C SER A 126 0.88 -4.84 -18.02
N SER A 127 1.22 -3.85 -17.20
CA SER A 127 2.57 -3.67 -16.68
C SER A 127 2.99 -4.85 -15.79
N PRO A 128 4.29 -5.18 -15.74
CA PRO A 128 4.83 -6.17 -14.80
C PRO A 128 4.51 -5.81 -13.34
N SER A 129 4.38 -6.82 -12.48
CA SER A 129 4.10 -6.62 -11.06
C SER A 129 5.14 -5.71 -10.40
N GLY A 130 4.66 -4.71 -9.67
CA GLY A 130 5.50 -3.72 -8.98
C GLY A 130 5.95 -2.54 -9.85
N SER A 131 5.59 -2.50 -11.13
CA SER A 131 5.71 -1.26 -11.93
C SER A 131 4.98 -0.13 -11.22
N ASN A 132 5.67 0.99 -11.01
CA ASN A 132 5.20 2.11 -10.23
C ASN A 132 5.51 3.45 -10.92
N TYR A 133 4.83 4.48 -10.47
CA TYR A 133 4.97 5.86 -10.90
C TYR A 133 4.81 6.74 -9.65
N PHE A 134 5.62 7.77 -9.53
CA PHE A 134 5.51 8.75 -8.46
C PHE A 134 4.89 10.03 -9.03
N ASP A 135 3.72 10.40 -8.53
CA ASP A 135 2.95 11.58 -8.95
C ASP A 135 3.39 12.85 -8.21
#